data_AF-A0AAE1W2J0-F1
#
_entry.id   AF-A0AAE1W2J0-F1
#
_cell.length_a   1.000
_cell.length_b   1.000
_cell.length_c   1.000
_cell.angle_alpha   90.00
_cell.angle_beta   90.00
_cell.angle_gamma   90.00
#
_symmetry.space_group_name_H-M   'P 1'
#
loop_
_entity.id
_entity.type
_entity.pdbx_description
1 polymer ?
#
loop_
_entity_poly.entity_id
_entity_poly.type
_entity_poly.pdbx_seq_one_letter_code
_entity_poly.pdbx_strand_id
1 'polypeptide(L)'
;MIPCSSFGAIGHAPSPQDHCSDSYTAKSLWDELDRKYNTEEQGLEKYYVSKFMRYQMVEDRSVVEQTHEIINLEHALVDAEMKLPEKFLVMSIVDKFPKSLENFGMTLKHQKW
;
A
#
# COMPACT_ATOMS: atom_id res chain seq x y z
N MET A 1 27.90 -17.85 11.09
CA MET A 1 27.25 -16.53 11.04
C MET A 1 28.00 -15.65 12.04
N ILE A 2 28.75 -14.66 11.58
CA ILE A 2 29.60 -13.80 12.43
C ILE A 2 28.88 -12.44 12.58
N PRO A 3 28.68 -11.89 13.79
CA PRO A 3 28.07 -10.59 13.97
C PRO A 3 29.01 -9.46 13.52
N CYS A 4 28.46 -8.41 12.88
CA CYS A 4 29.21 -7.24 12.37
C CYS A 4 29.94 -6.40 13.44
N SER A 5 29.83 -6.72 14.73
CA SER A 5 30.45 -5.94 15.81
C SER A 5 31.92 -6.29 16.09
N SER A 6 32.54 -7.20 15.33
CA SER A 6 33.87 -7.76 15.67
C SER A 6 35.04 -7.34 14.77
N PHE A 7 34.83 -6.50 13.76
CA PHE A 7 35.94 -6.00 12.93
C PHE A 7 36.58 -4.76 13.54
N GLY A 8 37.18 -4.95 14.71
CA GLY A 8 37.93 -3.95 15.46
C GLY A 8 39.27 -4.47 15.96
N ALA A 9 39.94 -5.36 15.22
CA ALA A 9 41.36 -5.64 15.42
C ALA A 9 41.92 -6.40 14.21
N ILE A 10 43.12 -6.01 13.78
CA ILE A 10 43.97 -6.63 12.75
C ILE A 10 43.68 -6.12 11.33
N GLY A 11 44.57 -5.22 10.88
CA GLY A 11 44.47 -4.46 9.64
C GLY A 11 44.75 -5.29 8.38
N HIS A 12 43.71 -5.93 7.86
CA HIS A 12 43.66 -6.31 6.45
C HIS A 12 42.90 -5.24 5.66
N ALA A 13 43.45 -4.81 4.52
CA ALA A 13 42.75 -3.96 3.58
C ALA A 13 41.46 -4.66 3.12
N PRO A 14 40.32 -3.95 3.01
CA PRO A 14 39.08 -4.57 2.57
C PRO A 14 39.24 -5.05 1.12
N SER A 15 38.93 -6.32 0.87
CA SER A 15 38.90 -6.85 -0.50
C SER A 15 37.73 -6.23 -1.29
N PRO A 16 37.84 -6.02 -2.62
CA PRO A 16 36.88 -5.21 -3.39
C PRO A 16 35.49 -5.83 -3.63
N GLN A 17 35.05 -6.79 -2.81
CA GLN A 17 33.80 -7.54 -3.06
C GLN A 17 32.89 -7.67 -1.82
N ASP A 18 33.05 -6.83 -0.81
CA ASP A 18 32.02 -6.70 0.25
C ASP A 18 30.99 -5.63 -0.14
N HIS A 19 30.27 -5.87 -1.23
CA HIS A 19 28.92 -5.35 -1.34
C HIS A 19 28.02 -6.38 -0.66
N CYS A 20 27.80 -6.23 0.65
CA CYS A 20 26.76 -6.96 1.34
C CYS A 20 25.44 -6.51 0.72
N SER A 21 24.97 -7.26 -0.28
CA SER A 21 23.59 -7.16 -0.72
C SER A 21 22.77 -7.61 0.47
N ASP A 22 22.24 -6.65 1.23
CA ASP A 22 21.16 -6.89 2.16
C ASP A 22 20.05 -7.58 1.35
N SER A 23 20.00 -8.91 1.39
CA SER A 23 18.96 -9.64 0.70
C SER A 23 17.67 -9.33 1.45
N TYR A 24 16.95 -8.31 0.99
CA TYR A 24 15.70 -7.90 1.58
C TYR A 24 14.71 -9.06 1.43
N THR A 25 14.48 -9.79 2.52
CA THR A 25 13.52 -10.89 2.53
C THR A 25 12.12 -10.33 2.77
N ALA A 26 11.09 -11.04 2.31
CA ALA A 26 9.70 -10.69 2.64
C ALA A 26 9.47 -10.57 4.16
N LYS A 27 10.20 -11.37 4.95
CA LYS A 27 10.18 -11.30 6.40
C LYS A 27 10.78 -10.01 6.95
N SER A 28 11.98 -9.63 6.48
CA SER A 28 12.61 -8.38 6.93
C SER A 28 11.81 -7.14 6.54
N LEU A 29 11.13 -7.16 5.38
CA LEU A 29 10.16 -6.13 5.02
C LEU A 29 9.00 -6.07 6.01
N TRP A 30 8.39 -7.22 6.31
CA TRP A 30 7.27 -7.29 7.24
C TRP A 30 7.66 -6.81 8.63
N ASP A 31 8.79 -7.26 9.17
CA ASP A 31 9.27 -6.88 10.51
C ASP A 31 9.52 -5.36 10.59
N GLU A 32 10.02 -4.75 9.50
CA GLU A 32 10.21 -3.29 9.42
C GLU A 32 8.88 -2.53 9.40
N LEU A 33 7.91 -3.00 8.61
CA LEU A 33 6.57 -2.41 8.53
C LEU A 33 5.82 -2.55 9.85
N ASP A 34 5.84 -3.72 10.47
CA ASP A 34 5.21 -4.00 11.77
C ASP A 34 5.79 -3.08 12.85
N ARG A 35 7.12 -2.99 12.95
CA ARG A 35 7.77 -2.08 13.90
C ARG A 35 7.36 -0.61 13.73
N LYS A 36 7.08 -0.18 12.50
CA LYS A 36 6.80 1.24 12.18
C LYS A 36 5.31 1.59 12.23
N TYR A 37 4.44 0.64 11.91
CA TYR A 37 3.02 0.89 11.64
C TYR A 37 2.06 -0.02 12.41
N ASN A 38 2.55 -0.94 13.23
CA ASN A 38 1.66 -1.78 14.03
C ASN A 38 0.88 -0.91 15.02
N THR A 39 -0.43 -0.93 14.86
CA THR A 39 -1.42 -0.37 15.78
C THR A 39 -2.16 -1.54 16.41
N GLU A 40 -2.40 -1.49 17.71
CA GLU A 40 -3.00 -2.60 18.49
C GLU A 40 -4.46 -2.91 18.09
N GLU A 41 -5.04 -2.22 17.10
CA GLU A 41 -6.48 -2.18 16.88
C GLU A 41 -7.01 -3.05 15.69
N GLN A 42 -8.03 -3.84 16.07
CA GLN A 42 -9.19 -4.44 15.40
C GLN A 42 -9.09 -5.06 13.98
N GLY A 43 -9.47 -6.35 13.90
CA GLY A 43 -9.52 -7.13 12.65
C GLY A 43 -10.50 -6.62 11.58
N LEU A 44 -11.51 -5.81 11.95
CA LEU A 44 -12.48 -5.25 11.00
C LEU A 44 -11.87 -4.12 10.15
N GLU A 45 -11.03 -3.26 10.74
CA GLU A 45 -10.26 -2.26 10.00
C GLU A 45 -9.43 -2.93 8.89
N LYS A 46 -8.60 -3.92 9.28
CA LYS A 46 -7.71 -4.63 8.34
C LYS A 46 -8.51 -5.28 7.21
N TYR A 47 -9.69 -5.81 7.51
CA TYR A 47 -10.59 -6.37 6.51
C TYR A 47 -11.08 -5.30 5.52
N TYR A 48 -11.63 -4.18 5.99
CA TYR A 48 -12.15 -3.13 5.10
C TYR A 48 -11.05 -2.45 4.30
N VAL A 49 -9.89 -2.18 4.91
CA VAL A 49 -8.71 -1.63 4.21
C VAL A 49 -8.28 -2.58 3.09
N SER A 50 -8.16 -3.87 3.39
CA SER A 50 -7.77 -4.87 2.39
C SER A 50 -8.79 -4.98 1.27
N LYS A 51 -10.09 -4.98 1.59
CA LYS A 51 -11.18 -5.05 0.62
C LYS A 51 -11.23 -3.80 -0.27
N PHE A 52 -11.11 -2.61 0.32
CA PHE A 52 -11.03 -1.35 -0.41
C PHE A 52 -9.82 -1.35 -1.35
N MET A 53 -8.63 -1.71 -0.88
CA MET A 53 -7.40 -1.73 -1.70
C MET A 53 -7.51 -2.69 -2.88
N ARG A 54 -8.11 -3.87 -2.69
CA ARG A 54 -8.24 -4.90 -3.74
C ARG A 54 -9.39 -4.67 -4.71
N TYR A 55 -10.36 -3.82 -4.37
CA TYR A 55 -11.48 -3.52 -5.25
C TYR A 55 -10.99 -2.96 -6.58
N GLN A 56 -11.50 -3.49 -7.70
CA GLN A 56 -11.27 -3.06 -9.07
C GLN A 56 -12.60 -3.14 -9.82
N MET A 57 -12.95 -2.12 -10.60
CA MET A 57 -14.17 -2.16 -11.41
C MET A 57 -13.99 -3.12 -12.59
N VAL A 58 -15.07 -3.81 -12.94
CA VAL A 58 -15.14 -4.74 -14.07
C VAL A 58 -16.04 -4.17 -15.17
N GLU A 59 -15.76 -4.55 -16.42
CA GLU A 59 -16.40 -4.00 -17.62
C GLU A 59 -17.87 -4.41 -17.80
N ASP A 60 -18.27 -5.55 -17.23
CA ASP A 60 -19.59 -6.17 -17.41
C ASP A 60 -20.63 -5.73 -16.37
N ARG A 61 -20.26 -4.80 -15.48
CA ARG A 61 -21.13 -4.26 -14.42
C ARG A 61 -21.34 -2.76 -14.58
N SER A 62 -22.47 -2.28 -14.07
CA SER A 62 -22.78 -0.85 -14.06
C SER A 62 -21.73 -0.06 -13.25
N VAL A 63 -21.18 1.01 -13.83
CA VAL A 63 -20.28 1.94 -13.14
C VAL A 63 -20.94 2.54 -11.91
N VAL A 64 -22.25 2.82 -11.96
CA VAL A 64 -23.01 3.39 -10.85
C VAL A 64 -23.09 2.39 -9.69
N GLU A 65 -23.42 1.14 -9.98
CA GLU A 65 -23.51 0.07 -8.99
C GLU A 65 -22.16 -0.14 -8.29
N GLN A 66 -21.09 -0.23 -9.09
CA GLN A 66 -19.73 -0.40 -8.57
C GLN A 66 -19.23 0.83 -7.80
N THR A 67 -19.66 2.04 -8.18
CA THR A 67 -19.35 3.26 -7.42
C THR A 67 -20.03 3.24 -6.05
N HIS A 68 -21.29 2.81 -5.95
CA HIS A 68 -21.95 2.64 -4.66
C HIS A 68 -21.24 1.61 -3.77
N GLU A 69 -20.72 0.53 -4.34
CA GLU A 69 -19.92 -0.46 -3.58
C GLU A 69 -18.66 0.16 -2.98
N ILE A 70 -17.95 1.00 -3.74
CA ILE A 70 -16.75 1.70 -3.25
C ILE A 70 -17.11 2.71 -2.15
N ILE A 71 -18.21 3.47 -2.32
CA ILE A 71 -18.70 4.40 -1.28
C ILE A 71 -19.07 3.64 -0.01
N ASN A 72 -19.73 2.48 -0.11
CA ASN A 72 -20.05 1.66 1.06
C ASN A 72 -18.79 1.15 1.77
N LEU A 73 -17.73 0.82 1.02
CA LEU A 73 -16.44 0.44 1.61
C LEU A 73 -15.77 1.63 2.32
N GLU A 74 -15.88 2.83 1.75
CA GLU A 74 -15.38 4.05 2.38
C GLU A 74 -16.15 4.38 3.67
N HIS A 75 -17.48 4.29 3.67
CA HIS A 75 -18.27 4.46 4.90
C HIS A 75 -17.89 3.44 5.98
N ALA A 76 -17.69 2.17 5.60
CA ALA A 76 -17.25 1.14 6.54
C ALA A 76 -15.84 1.40 7.10
N LEU A 77 -14.95 2.06 6.32
CA LEU A 77 -13.66 2.53 6.81
C LEU A 77 -13.84 3.68 7.80
N VAL A 78 -14.70 4.64 7.50
CA VAL A 78 -15.00 5.76 8.42
C VAL A 78 -15.59 5.26 9.74
N ASP A 79 -16.49 4.27 9.69
CA ASP A 79 -17.09 3.62 10.87
C ASP A 79 -16.04 2.86 11.70
N ALA A 80 -14.98 2.36 11.04
CA ALA A 80 -13.81 1.76 11.68
C ALA A 80 -12.73 2.78 12.06
N GLU A 81 -13.10 4.07 12.17
CA GLU A 81 -12.23 5.21 12.49
C GLU A 81 -11.07 5.46 11.49
N MET A 82 -11.14 4.87 10.29
CA MET A 82 -10.15 4.99 9.21
C MET A 82 -10.54 6.03 8.16
N LYS A 83 -10.55 7.31 8.56
CA LYS A 83 -10.78 8.41 7.61
C LYS A 83 -9.61 8.59 6.64
N LEU A 84 -9.90 8.49 5.35
CA LEU A 84 -8.95 8.78 4.28
C LEU A 84 -9.00 10.25 3.89
N PRO A 85 -7.85 10.89 3.55
CA PRO A 85 -7.86 12.22 2.96
C PRO A 85 -8.66 12.23 1.65
N GLU A 86 -9.47 13.27 1.41
CA GLU A 86 -10.36 13.36 0.24
C GLU A 86 -9.62 13.14 -1.09
N LYS A 87 -8.45 13.78 -1.25
CA LYS A 87 -7.60 13.59 -2.43
C LYS A 87 -7.13 12.15 -2.61
N PHE A 88 -6.83 11.45 -1.52
CA PHE A 88 -6.44 10.03 -1.58
C PHE A 88 -7.62 9.17 -2.02
N LEU A 89 -8.82 9.44 -1.50
CA LEU A 89 -10.04 8.74 -1.88
C LEU A 89 -10.36 8.92 -3.36
N VAL A 90 -10.35 10.16 -3.86
CA VAL A 90 -10.61 10.46 -5.29
C VAL A 90 -9.62 9.72 -6.18
N MET A 91 -8.32 9.81 -5.89
CA MET A 91 -7.30 9.13 -6.69
C MET A 91 -7.43 7.61 -6.61
N SER A 92 -7.77 7.06 -5.44
CA SER A 92 -8.01 5.63 -5.25
C SER A 92 -9.22 5.16 -6.05
N ILE A 93 -10.28 5.96 -6.20
CA ILE A 93 -11.45 5.63 -7.03
C ILE A 93 -11.07 5.65 -8.51
N VAL A 94 -10.31 6.66 -8.96
CA VAL A 94 -9.83 6.75 -10.34
C VAL A 94 -8.95 5.55 -10.71
N ASP A 95 -8.09 5.10 -9.81
CA ASP A 95 -7.24 3.91 -10.01
C ASP A 95 -8.01 2.59 -10.01
N LYS A 96 -9.31 2.62 -9.67
CA LYS A 96 -10.21 1.45 -9.72
C LYS A 96 -11.02 1.39 -11.01
N PHE A 97 -10.93 2.39 -11.86
CA PHE A 97 -11.70 2.43 -13.10
C PHE A 97 -11.40 1.24 -14.01
N PRO A 98 -12.41 0.73 -14.73
CA PRO A 98 -12.19 -0.29 -15.73
C PRO A 98 -11.38 0.30 -16.90
N LYS A 99 -10.79 -0.56 -17.73
CA LYS A 99 -9.93 -0.12 -18.84
C LYS A 99 -10.68 0.79 -19.83
N SER A 100 -11.97 0.56 -20.03
CA SER A 100 -12.82 1.42 -20.86
C SER A 100 -12.85 2.89 -20.40
N LEU A 101 -12.57 3.18 -19.13
CA LEU A 101 -12.51 4.52 -18.56
C LEU A 101 -11.08 5.04 -18.33
N GLU A 102 -10.05 4.36 -18.83
CA GLU A 102 -8.64 4.73 -18.58
C GLU A 102 -8.31 6.15 -19.06
N ASN A 103 -8.72 6.52 -20.29
CA ASN A 103 -8.49 7.86 -20.83
C ASN A 103 -9.17 8.95 -19.99
N PHE A 104 -10.38 8.67 -19.50
CA PHE A 104 -11.09 9.59 -18.62
C PHE A 104 -10.36 9.72 -17.28
N GLY A 105 -9.97 8.60 -16.68
CA GLY A 105 -9.17 8.57 -15.45
C GLY A 105 -7.87 9.36 -15.58
N MET A 106 -7.12 9.17 -16.66
CA MET A 106 -5.88 9.92 -16.93
C MET A 106 -6.12 11.43 -17.04
N THR A 107 -7.25 11.85 -17.59
CA THR A 107 -7.64 13.27 -17.63
C THR A 107 -7.84 13.81 -16.22
N LEU A 108 -8.56 13.08 -15.35
CA LEU A 108 -8.82 13.48 -13.97
C LEU A 108 -7.55 13.61 -13.12
N LYS A 109 -6.54 12.76 -13.36
CA LYS A 109 -5.25 12.81 -12.63
C LYS A 109 -4.48 14.12 -12.83
N HIS A 110 -4.68 14.80 -13.96
CA HIS A 110 -4.02 16.06 -14.29
C HIS A 110 -4.88 17.29 -14.00
N GLN A 111 -6.14 17.09 -13.59
CA GLN A 111 -6.98 18.20 -13.16
C GLN A 111 -6.46 18.75 -11.84
N LYS A 112 -6.52 20.08 -11.72
CA LYS A 112 -6.30 20.76 -10.44
C LYS A 112 -7.59 20.62 -9.64
N TRP A 113 -7.48 19.89 -8.54
CA TRP A 113 -8.52 19.74 -7.52
C TRP A 113 -8.19 20.68 -6.36
#